data_AF-A0A815NVH5-F1
#
_entry.id   AF-A0A815NVH5-F1
#
_cell.length_a   1.000
_cell.length_b   1.000
_cell.length_c   1.000
_cell.angle_alpha   90.00
_cell.angle_beta   90.00
_cell.angle_gamma   90.00
#
_symmetry.space_group_name_H-M   'P 1'
#
loop_
_entity.id
_entity.type
_entity.pdbx_description
1 polymer ?
#
loop_
_entity_poly.entity_id
_entity_poly.type
_entity_poly.pdbx_seq_one_letter_code
_entity_poly.pdbx_strand_id
1 'polypeptide(L)'
;MEKMHFRPRKTLLCFLCSSIMILMIYYLHFLLEIKRLYESQDTAFSNDISLHQIQEKINEADLLGPSDDQSAWTCTGNMNYESEWHQRTCTFKNICYNKTRKVFQFYRRPGSIKKPILFEPKLGHIYDFNINNHGFVNLVARGSMHQSWGPTIIEEWLPSANEAHYLEHVHVLFMHWHVSYNPGHIIWEDIASTYFAMIRLNEYDRNAVLLEYRNFPKIGDQFYQMYQNIVPAFASKVDSLFHYTNSFSSPLVCFQTLVAGGAKSMFSIGNERYTHGKERLLYDYRTAILQYHGVNISDLPSRHRIVLVNKTEAKRRSLRAISNLVEVKNFIKLTYPQIQLDVIDWTKYTFTQQMHELYKTTILITPCGGISTIIPFLPKGTHTIVMDFYVNKEAYLKGERYQIGESGSMDGAFLNYFPHIRKLYYQVRSAKDYVFDFPGASNTRHDASIIINMTRLKELIDVALDESNISPIN
;
A
#
# COMPACT_ATOMS: atom_id res chain seq x y z
N MET A 1 -34.00 -36.68 69.00
CA MET A 1 -33.21 -37.85 68.59
C MET A 1 -33.87 -38.47 67.37
N GLU A 2 -33.42 -38.11 66.17
CA GLU A 2 -33.80 -38.82 64.94
C GLU A 2 -32.54 -38.98 64.09
N LYS A 3 -32.09 -40.23 63.95
CA LYS A 3 -30.95 -40.62 63.11
C LYS A 3 -31.42 -40.59 61.65
N MET A 4 -30.98 -39.59 60.88
CA MET A 4 -31.17 -39.58 59.44
C MET A 4 -30.14 -40.50 58.77
N HIS A 5 -30.62 -41.65 58.28
CA HIS A 5 -29.86 -42.62 57.50
C HIS A 5 -29.52 -42.07 56.12
N PHE A 6 -28.23 -41.91 55.83
CA PHE A 6 -27.70 -41.61 54.50
C PHE A 6 -27.79 -42.88 53.62
N ARG A 7 -28.65 -42.88 52.60
CA ARG A 7 -28.66 -43.92 51.54
C ARG A 7 -27.62 -43.58 50.47
N PRO A 8 -26.87 -44.56 49.95
CA PRO A 8 -25.70 -44.31 49.10
C PRO A 8 -26.08 -43.93 47.66
N ARG A 9 -25.33 -42.99 47.09
CA ARG A 9 -25.38 -42.48 45.70
C ARG A 9 -25.00 -43.55 44.67
N LYS A 10 -25.82 -44.59 44.48
CA LYS A 10 -25.63 -45.53 43.35
C LYS A 10 -26.25 -45.04 42.04
N THR A 11 -27.25 -44.17 42.10
CA THR A 11 -27.98 -43.71 40.92
C THR A 11 -27.19 -42.73 40.06
N LEU A 12 -26.35 -41.88 40.66
CA LEU A 12 -25.60 -40.85 39.93
C LEU A 12 -24.48 -41.45 39.05
N LEU A 13 -23.88 -42.57 39.48
CA LEU A 13 -22.83 -43.24 38.73
C LEU A 13 -23.38 -43.90 37.45
N CYS A 14 -24.58 -44.48 37.51
CA CYS A 14 -25.23 -45.06 36.32
C CYS A 14 -25.56 -44.01 35.25
N PHE A 15 -26.00 -42.81 35.65
CA PHE A 15 -26.31 -41.73 34.69
C PHE A 15 -25.06 -41.17 34.02
N LEU A 16 -23.92 -41.08 34.74
CA LEU A 16 -22.67 -40.66 34.11
C LEU A 16 -22.15 -41.71 33.12
N CYS A 17 -22.21 -43.00 33.46
CA CYS A 17 -21.77 -44.07 32.57
C CYS A 17 -22.62 -44.16 31.29
N SER A 18 -23.95 -43.98 31.38
CA SER A 18 -24.80 -43.99 30.19
C SER A 18 -24.51 -42.83 29.24
N SER A 19 -24.21 -41.65 29.78
CA SER A 19 -23.95 -40.44 28.99
C SER A 19 -22.62 -40.53 28.23
N ILE A 20 -21.59 -41.07 28.89
CA ILE A 20 -20.27 -41.32 28.27
C ILE A 20 -20.39 -42.38 27.17
N MET A 21 -21.17 -43.43 27.39
CA MET A 21 -21.36 -44.50 26.41
C MET A 21 -22.09 -43.98 25.15
N ILE A 22 -23.08 -43.11 25.30
CA ILE A 22 -23.78 -42.46 24.17
C ILE A 22 -22.80 -41.60 23.37
N LEU A 23 -21.97 -40.79 24.03
CA LEU A 23 -20.94 -39.97 23.36
C LEU A 23 -19.93 -40.82 22.59
N MET A 24 -19.51 -41.96 23.15
CA MET A 24 -18.62 -42.88 22.45
C MET A 24 -19.26 -43.50 21.20
N ILE A 25 -20.55 -43.83 21.25
CA ILE A 25 -21.29 -44.35 20.08
C ILE A 25 -21.38 -43.28 18.98
N TYR A 26 -21.69 -42.03 19.33
CA TYR A 26 -21.72 -40.93 18.36
C TYR A 26 -20.35 -40.67 17.73
N TYR A 27 -19.29 -40.70 18.54
CA TYR A 27 -17.92 -40.53 18.04
C TYR A 27 -17.51 -41.67 17.11
N LEU A 28 -17.86 -42.92 17.44
CA LEU A 28 -17.59 -44.07 16.59
C LEU A 28 -18.35 -44.01 15.26
N HIS A 29 -19.63 -43.59 15.30
CA HIS A 29 -20.43 -43.38 14.09
C HIS A 29 -19.81 -42.29 13.19
N PHE A 30 -19.38 -41.17 13.78
CA PHE A 30 -18.73 -40.09 13.04
C PHE A 30 -17.43 -40.56 12.37
N LEU A 31 -16.60 -41.34 13.07
CA LEU A 31 -15.39 -41.91 12.50
C LEU A 31 -15.67 -42.90 11.36
N LEU A 32 -16.72 -43.73 11.50
CA LEU A 32 -17.16 -44.64 10.43
C LEU A 32 -17.68 -43.88 9.21
N GLU A 33 -18.35 -42.74 9.41
CA GLU A 33 -18.84 -41.89 8.33
C GLU A 33 -17.70 -41.18 7.58
N ILE A 34 -16.69 -40.68 8.31
CA ILE A 34 -15.45 -40.15 7.71
C ILE A 34 -14.73 -41.24 6.92
N LYS A 35 -14.60 -42.44 7.49
CA LYS A 35 -13.95 -43.57 6.81
C LYS A 35 -14.69 -43.95 5.53
N ARG A 36 -16.02 -44.03 5.59
CA ARG A 36 -16.88 -44.28 4.42
C ARG A 36 -16.73 -43.19 3.36
N LEU A 37 -16.64 -41.92 3.74
CA LEU A 37 -16.40 -40.81 2.81
C LEU A 37 -15.02 -40.94 2.14
N TYR A 38 -13.98 -41.30 2.90
CA TYR A 38 -12.64 -41.52 2.39
C TYR A 38 -12.59 -42.70 1.41
N GLU A 39 -13.19 -43.84 1.77
CA GLU A 39 -13.28 -45.03 0.90
C GLU A 39 -14.16 -44.77 -0.34
N SER A 40 -15.17 -43.90 -0.24
CA SER A 40 -15.99 -43.50 -1.39
C SER A 40 -15.25 -42.59 -2.38
N GLN A 41 -14.26 -41.80 -1.91
CA GLN A 41 -13.40 -41.03 -2.80
C GLN A 41 -12.43 -41.90 -3.61
N ASP A 42 -11.95 -43.02 -3.05
CA ASP A 42 -11.06 -43.95 -3.76
C ASP A 42 -11.81 -44.75 -4.86
N THR A 43 -13.11 -45.02 -4.70
CA THR A 43 -13.89 -45.76 -5.72
C THR A 43 -14.47 -44.88 -6.84
N ALA A 44 -14.51 -43.55 -6.67
CA ALA A 44 -15.06 -42.64 -7.67
C ALA A 44 -14.07 -42.20 -8.76
N PHE A 45 -12.80 -42.62 -8.67
CA PHE A 45 -11.74 -42.28 -9.64
C PHE A 45 -11.44 -43.37 -10.69
N SER A 46 -12.37 -44.31 -10.89
CA SER A 46 -12.23 -45.41 -11.86
C SER A 46 -13.08 -45.24 -13.15
N ASN A 47 -13.53 -44.02 -13.46
CA ASN A 47 -14.02 -43.73 -14.81
C ASN A 47 -12.99 -42.86 -15.52
N ASP A 48 -12.31 -43.46 -16.50
CA ASP A 48 -11.33 -42.90 -17.42
C ASP A 48 -11.87 -41.68 -18.18
N ILE A 49 -11.94 -40.54 -17.50
CA ILE A 49 -11.54 -39.27 -18.09
C ILE A 49 -10.42 -38.80 -17.19
N SER A 50 -9.18 -39.04 -17.63
CA SER A 50 -8.03 -38.64 -16.82
C SER A 50 -8.16 -37.14 -16.50
N LEU A 51 -7.81 -36.74 -15.28
CA LEU A 51 -7.64 -35.33 -14.92
C LEU A 51 -6.79 -34.60 -15.98
N HIS A 52 -5.88 -35.32 -16.64
CA HIS A 52 -5.11 -34.86 -17.79
C HIS A 52 -5.98 -34.53 -19.03
N GLN A 53 -7.01 -35.30 -19.37
CA GLN A 53 -7.93 -35.03 -20.49
C GLN A 53 -8.93 -33.91 -20.19
N ILE A 54 -9.36 -33.76 -18.93
CA ILE A 54 -10.16 -32.59 -18.51
C ILE A 54 -9.27 -31.34 -18.53
N GLN A 55 -8.05 -31.45 -18.03
CA GLN A 55 -7.07 -30.37 -18.07
C GLN A 55 -6.68 -30.04 -19.51
N GLU A 56 -6.53 -31.02 -20.41
CA GLU A 56 -6.28 -30.80 -21.84
C GLU A 56 -7.46 -30.16 -22.54
N LYS A 57 -8.72 -30.51 -22.23
CA LYS A 57 -9.89 -29.84 -22.82
C LYS A 57 -10.15 -28.44 -22.26
N ILE A 58 -9.87 -28.22 -20.98
CA ILE A 58 -9.87 -26.87 -20.38
C ILE A 58 -8.74 -26.05 -21.01
N ASN A 59 -7.55 -26.64 -21.14
CA ASN A 59 -6.44 -26.01 -21.82
C ASN A 59 -6.76 -25.80 -23.32
N GLU A 60 -7.42 -26.70 -24.06
CA GLU A 60 -7.80 -26.47 -25.47
C GLU A 60 -8.88 -25.38 -25.62
N ALA A 61 -9.79 -25.25 -24.65
CA ALA A 61 -10.78 -24.18 -24.61
C ALA A 61 -10.19 -22.82 -24.17
N ASP A 62 -9.12 -22.82 -23.38
CA ASP A 62 -8.35 -21.62 -22.96
C ASP A 62 -7.10 -21.34 -23.83
N LEU A 63 -6.66 -22.29 -24.68
CA LEU A 63 -5.55 -22.16 -25.64
C LEU A 63 -5.99 -21.39 -26.89
N LEU A 64 -7.30 -21.25 -27.10
CA LEU A 64 -7.82 -20.07 -27.77
C LEU A 64 -7.75 -18.93 -26.76
N GLY A 65 -6.53 -18.47 -26.49
CA GLY A 65 -6.31 -17.17 -25.85
C GLY A 65 -7.24 -16.15 -26.52
N PRO A 66 -7.72 -15.12 -25.80
CA PRO A 66 -8.71 -14.19 -26.33
C PRO A 66 -8.31 -13.82 -27.75
N SER A 67 -9.15 -14.18 -28.73
CA SER A 67 -8.89 -13.81 -30.12
C SER A 67 -8.53 -12.33 -30.13
N ASP A 68 -7.49 -11.92 -30.86
CA ASP A 68 -7.04 -10.52 -30.92
C ASP A 68 -8.19 -9.52 -31.18
N ASP A 69 -9.33 -10.02 -31.68
CA ASP A 69 -10.58 -9.30 -31.95
C ASP A 69 -11.50 -9.01 -30.74
N GLN A 70 -11.15 -9.34 -29.49
CA GLN A 70 -12.02 -9.10 -28.32
C GLN A 70 -11.29 -8.52 -27.10
N SER A 71 -12.06 -7.81 -26.25
CA SER A 71 -11.57 -7.38 -24.95
C SER A 71 -11.51 -8.55 -23.98
N ALA A 72 -10.47 -8.54 -23.15
CA ALA A 72 -10.29 -9.50 -22.07
C ALA A 72 -9.90 -8.78 -20.78
N TRP A 73 -10.05 -9.44 -19.63
CA TRP A 73 -9.59 -8.89 -18.37
C TRP A 73 -9.09 -9.99 -17.44
N THR A 74 -8.20 -9.64 -16.53
CA THR A 74 -7.70 -10.52 -15.48
C THR A 74 -7.42 -9.68 -14.25
N CYS A 75 -7.82 -10.15 -13.06
CA CYS A 75 -7.65 -9.41 -11.81
C CYS A 75 -6.94 -10.23 -10.75
N THR A 76 -6.29 -9.50 -9.84
CA THR A 76 -5.90 -9.97 -8.51
C THR A 76 -6.69 -9.22 -7.44
N GLY A 77 -6.70 -9.76 -6.22
CA GLY A 77 -7.45 -9.23 -5.09
C GLY A 77 -8.72 -10.03 -4.80
N ASN A 78 -9.68 -9.40 -4.12
CA ASN A 78 -10.90 -10.08 -3.69
C ASN A 78 -11.95 -10.13 -4.82
N MET A 79 -12.06 -11.30 -5.44
CA MET A 79 -13.02 -11.60 -6.51
C MET A 79 -14.29 -12.28 -6.00
N ASN A 80 -14.43 -12.46 -4.68
CA ASN A 80 -15.56 -13.18 -4.10
C ASN A 80 -16.66 -12.24 -3.60
N TYR A 81 -16.36 -10.96 -3.35
CA TYR A 81 -17.33 -10.03 -2.76
C TYR A 81 -17.38 -8.73 -3.55
N GLU A 82 -18.57 -8.35 -4.00
CA GLU A 82 -18.82 -7.09 -4.74
C GLU A 82 -18.26 -5.88 -4.00
N SER A 83 -18.54 -5.78 -2.69
CA SER A 83 -18.14 -4.67 -1.81
C SER A 83 -16.63 -4.49 -1.69
N GLU A 84 -15.85 -5.48 -2.11
CA GLU A 84 -14.40 -5.50 -2.04
C GLU A 84 -13.74 -5.07 -3.36
N TRP A 85 -14.47 -4.34 -4.22
CA TRP A 85 -13.97 -3.71 -5.45
C TRP A 85 -12.70 -2.87 -5.23
N HIS A 86 -12.56 -2.27 -4.05
CA HIS A 86 -11.38 -1.50 -3.67
C HIS A 86 -10.13 -2.33 -3.37
N GLN A 87 -10.26 -3.66 -3.35
CA GLN A 87 -9.14 -4.59 -3.20
C GLN A 87 -8.65 -5.13 -4.55
N ARG A 88 -9.33 -4.79 -5.65
CA ARG A 88 -9.06 -5.36 -6.97
C ARG A 88 -8.08 -4.50 -7.74
N THR A 89 -7.21 -5.17 -8.47
CA THR A 89 -6.32 -4.58 -9.48
C THR A 89 -6.40 -5.49 -10.70
N CYS A 90 -6.63 -4.90 -11.86
CA CYS A 90 -6.97 -5.65 -13.06
C CYS A 90 -6.16 -5.17 -14.26
N THR A 91 -5.82 -6.12 -15.13
CA THR A 91 -5.43 -5.86 -16.50
C THR A 91 -6.67 -5.97 -17.38
N PHE A 92 -6.85 -5.01 -18.28
CA PHE A 92 -7.81 -5.05 -19.37
C PHE A 92 -7.02 -5.08 -20.69
N LYS A 93 -7.33 -6.03 -21.56
CA LYS A 93 -6.77 -6.12 -22.90
C LYS A 93 -7.77 -5.63 -23.93
N ASN A 94 -7.27 -4.95 -24.96
CA ASN A 94 -8.05 -4.46 -26.10
C ASN A 94 -9.28 -3.64 -25.69
N ILE A 95 -9.08 -2.60 -24.88
CA ILE A 95 -10.16 -1.73 -24.39
C ILE A 95 -10.05 -0.36 -25.05
N CYS A 96 -11.16 0.29 -25.43
CA CYS A 96 -11.09 1.59 -26.11
C CYS A 96 -11.71 2.73 -25.30
N TYR A 97 -11.07 3.89 -25.31
CA TYR A 97 -11.62 5.12 -24.76
C TYR A 97 -12.29 5.92 -25.87
N ASN A 98 -13.59 6.15 -25.73
CA ASN A 98 -14.37 7.01 -26.59
C ASN A 98 -14.27 8.45 -26.10
N LYS A 99 -13.55 9.31 -26.83
CA LYS A 99 -13.29 10.69 -26.41
C LYS A 99 -14.54 11.55 -26.35
N THR A 100 -15.51 11.29 -27.24
CA THR A 100 -16.77 12.03 -27.31
C THR A 100 -17.65 11.73 -26.11
N ARG A 101 -17.80 10.45 -25.78
CA ARG A 101 -18.64 9.96 -24.67
C ARG A 101 -17.91 10.00 -23.32
N LYS A 102 -16.58 10.13 -23.33
CA LYS A 102 -15.70 10.06 -22.16
C LYS A 102 -15.88 8.77 -21.35
N VAL A 103 -16.00 7.64 -22.05
CA VAL A 103 -16.17 6.31 -21.44
C VAL A 103 -15.19 5.31 -22.03
N PHE A 104 -14.74 4.37 -21.19
CA PHE A 104 -14.04 3.18 -21.66
C PHE A 104 -15.06 2.13 -22.11
N GLN A 105 -14.75 1.44 -23.21
CA GLN A 105 -15.59 0.47 -23.89
C GLN A 105 -14.88 -0.88 -23.89
N PHE A 106 -15.53 -1.87 -23.29
CA PHE A 106 -15.12 -3.26 -23.27
C PHE A 106 -15.93 -4.03 -24.32
N TYR A 107 -15.27 -4.49 -25.38
CA TYR A 107 -15.90 -5.10 -26.54
C TYR A 107 -16.08 -6.60 -26.35
N ARG A 108 -17.30 -7.07 -26.60
CA ARG A 108 -17.66 -8.48 -26.57
C ARG A 108 -18.33 -8.85 -27.89
N ARG A 109 -18.02 -10.07 -28.36
CA ARG A 109 -18.61 -10.62 -29.58
C ARG A 109 -20.15 -10.52 -29.58
N PRO A 110 -20.76 -9.95 -30.64
CA PRO A 110 -22.22 -9.92 -30.79
C PRO A 110 -22.83 -11.32 -30.69
N GLY A 111 -23.92 -11.44 -29.93
CA GLY A 111 -24.64 -12.71 -29.75
C GLY A 111 -23.91 -13.76 -28.91
N SER A 112 -22.75 -13.45 -28.33
CA SER A 112 -22.10 -14.34 -27.37
C SER A 112 -22.90 -14.42 -26.06
N ILE A 113 -22.91 -15.61 -25.46
CA ILE A 113 -23.49 -15.83 -24.13
C ILE A 113 -22.69 -15.02 -23.12
N LYS A 114 -23.37 -14.24 -22.27
CA LYS A 114 -22.72 -13.45 -21.23
C LYS A 114 -21.93 -14.36 -20.29
N LYS A 115 -20.60 -14.29 -20.33
CA LYS A 115 -19.76 -14.87 -19.27
C LYS A 115 -19.85 -13.97 -18.03
N PRO A 116 -19.93 -14.53 -16.81
CA PRO A 116 -19.90 -13.73 -15.59
C PRO A 116 -18.55 -13.01 -15.48
N ILE A 117 -18.60 -11.74 -15.08
CA ILE A 117 -17.45 -10.92 -14.70
C ILE A 117 -17.03 -11.21 -13.26
N LEU A 118 -18.01 -11.44 -12.38
CA LEU A 118 -17.76 -11.79 -10.99
C LEU A 118 -18.77 -12.86 -10.55
N PHE A 119 -18.33 -13.75 -9.67
CA PHE A 119 -19.24 -14.52 -8.84
C PHE A 119 -19.27 -13.92 -7.44
N GLU A 120 -20.45 -13.56 -6.95
CA GLU A 120 -20.64 -13.10 -5.58
C GLU A 120 -21.59 -14.07 -4.85
N PRO A 121 -21.25 -14.60 -3.67
CA PRO A 121 -22.04 -15.62 -2.99
C PRO A 121 -23.51 -15.28 -2.71
N LYS A 122 -23.85 -14.00 -2.53
CA LYS A 122 -25.22 -13.52 -2.22
C LYS A 122 -25.98 -13.05 -3.47
N LEU A 123 -25.29 -12.47 -4.44
CA LEU A 123 -25.85 -11.85 -5.65
C LEU A 123 -25.74 -12.76 -6.88
N GLY A 124 -24.96 -13.84 -6.78
CA GLY A 124 -24.69 -14.78 -7.85
C GLY A 124 -23.78 -14.19 -8.92
N HIS A 125 -24.13 -14.42 -10.19
CA HIS A 125 -23.31 -14.03 -11.32
C HIS A 125 -23.53 -12.55 -11.65
N ILE A 126 -22.45 -11.78 -11.65
CA ILE A 126 -22.44 -10.37 -12.06
C ILE A 126 -21.88 -10.30 -13.48
N TYR A 127 -22.58 -9.58 -14.35
CA TYR A 127 -22.26 -9.49 -15.78
C TYR A 127 -21.91 -8.07 -16.24
N ASP A 128 -21.75 -7.12 -15.31
CA ASP A 128 -21.39 -5.72 -15.58
C ASP A 128 -20.21 -5.29 -14.69
N PHE A 129 -19.40 -4.36 -15.19
CA PHE A 129 -18.32 -3.71 -14.43
C PHE A 129 -18.82 -2.54 -13.58
N ASN A 130 -20.05 -2.07 -13.80
CA ASN A 130 -20.71 -1.10 -12.93
C ASN A 130 -21.80 -1.79 -12.11
N ILE A 131 -21.65 -1.79 -10.80
CA ILE A 131 -22.48 -2.53 -9.86
C ILE A 131 -22.92 -1.56 -8.77
N ASN A 132 -24.22 -1.47 -8.50
CA ASN A 132 -24.78 -0.65 -7.42
C ASN A 132 -24.22 0.80 -7.35
N ASN A 133 -24.09 1.47 -8.50
CA ASN A 133 -23.56 2.82 -8.67
C ASN A 133 -22.06 2.99 -8.36
N HIS A 134 -21.28 1.91 -8.39
CA HIS A 134 -19.82 1.97 -8.35
C HIS A 134 -19.20 1.06 -9.42
N GLY A 135 -18.01 1.43 -9.87
CA GLY A 135 -17.20 0.63 -10.77
C GLY A 135 -16.57 -0.60 -10.11
N PHE A 136 -15.90 -1.38 -10.95
CA PHE A 136 -15.34 -2.68 -10.63
C PHE A 136 -14.05 -2.64 -9.81
N VAL A 137 -13.27 -1.57 -9.96
CA VAL A 137 -11.99 -1.34 -9.26
C VAL A 137 -11.94 0.06 -8.67
N ASN A 138 -11.04 0.31 -7.72
CA ASN A 138 -10.80 1.65 -7.16
C ASN A 138 -9.58 2.30 -7.78
N LEU A 139 -9.67 3.53 -8.27
CA LEU A 139 -8.50 4.23 -8.83
C LEU A 139 -7.69 5.00 -7.79
N VAL A 140 -8.18 5.10 -6.55
CA VAL A 140 -7.52 5.83 -5.45
C VAL A 140 -7.25 4.90 -4.29
N ALA A 141 -6.09 5.01 -3.65
CA ALA A 141 -5.70 4.15 -2.55
C ALA A 141 -6.67 4.16 -1.34
N ARG A 142 -7.39 5.27 -1.16
CA ARG A 142 -8.45 5.47 -0.14
C ARG A 142 -9.77 5.93 -0.75
N GLY A 143 -10.09 5.37 -1.91
CA GLY A 143 -11.24 5.83 -2.68
C GLY A 143 -12.58 5.51 -2.03
N SER A 144 -13.52 6.45 -2.09
CA SER A 144 -14.94 6.17 -1.90
C SER A 144 -15.55 5.55 -3.16
N MET A 145 -16.80 5.08 -3.09
CA MET A 145 -17.52 4.56 -4.25
C MET A 145 -17.50 5.52 -5.46
N HIS A 146 -17.46 6.83 -5.25
CA HIS A 146 -17.36 7.83 -6.34
C HIS A 146 -16.01 7.87 -7.05
N GLN A 147 -15.02 7.14 -6.53
CA GLN A 147 -13.65 7.04 -7.03
C GLN A 147 -13.35 5.66 -7.63
N SER A 148 -14.37 4.81 -7.68
CA SER A 148 -14.37 3.56 -8.43
C SER A 148 -14.44 3.81 -9.94
N TRP A 149 -14.05 2.80 -10.70
CA TRP A 149 -14.02 2.81 -12.16
C TRP A 149 -14.32 1.42 -12.72
N GLY A 150 -14.97 1.39 -13.89
CA GLY A 150 -15.20 0.20 -14.69
C GLY A 150 -15.62 0.61 -16.10
N PRO A 151 -15.28 -0.17 -17.13
CA PRO A 151 -15.70 0.13 -18.50
C PRO A 151 -17.16 -0.25 -18.76
N THR A 152 -17.74 0.33 -19.81
CA THR A 152 -19.05 -0.07 -20.33
C THR A 152 -18.89 -1.19 -21.34
N ILE A 153 -19.72 -2.23 -21.25
CA ILE A 153 -19.70 -3.34 -22.21
C ILE A 153 -20.40 -2.92 -23.52
N ILE A 154 -19.77 -3.24 -24.64
CA ILE A 154 -20.29 -3.02 -26.00
C ILE A 154 -20.38 -4.38 -26.71
N GLU A 155 -21.57 -4.70 -27.26
CA GLU A 155 -21.82 -5.94 -28.03
C GLU A 155 -21.46 -5.76 -29.51
N GLU A 156 -20.22 -5.38 -29.77
CA GLU A 156 -19.69 -5.12 -31.10
C GLU A 156 -18.28 -5.76 -31.19
N TRP A 157 -17.82 -5.96 -32.42
CA TRP A 157 -16.42 -6.32 -32.65
C TRP A 157 -15.51 -5.14 -32.31
N LEU A 158 -14.24 -5.42 -32.02
CA LEU A 158 -13.26 -4.35 -31.85
C LEU A 158 -13.20 -3.47 -33.11
N PRO A 159 -13.04 -2.14 -32.95
CA PRO A 159 -12.92 -1.23 -34.08
C PRO A 159 -11.68 -1.58 -34.90
N SER A 160 -11.75 -1.47 -36.22
CA SER A 160 -10.60 -1.66 -37.09
C SER A 160 -9.52 -0.59 -36.86
N ALA A 161 -8.30 -0.84 -37.34
CA ALA A 161 -7.19 0.14 -37.25
C ALA A 161 -7.47 1.48 -37.96
N ASN A 162 -8.45 1.51 -38.88
CA ASN A 162 -8.89 2.75 -39.55
C ASN A 162 -9.86 3.57 -38.69
N GLU A 163 -10.53 2.94 -37.71
CA GLU A 163 -11.55 3.56 -36.86
C GLU A 163 -10.97 4.02 -35.52
N ALA A 164 -9.91 3.37 -35.04
CA ALA A 164 -9.29 3.64 -33.74
C ALA A 164 -7.76 3.76 -33.81
N HIS A 165 -7.19 4.55 -32.91
CA HIS A 165 -5.75 4.57 -32.68
C HIS A 165 -5.36 3.54 -31.63
N TYR A 166 -4.51 2.58 -31.98
CA TYR A 166 -4.07 1.50 -31.10
C TYR A 166 -2.76 1.82 -30.39
N LEU A 167 -2.74 1.58 -29.07
CA LEU A 167 -1.61 1.82 -28.19
C LEU A 167 -1.05 0.48 -27.70
N GLU A 168 0.21 0.23 -28.00
CA GLU A 168 0.88 -1.07 -27.75
C GLU A 168 1.52 -1.18 -26.36
N HIS A 169 2.03 -0.07 -25.81
CA HIS A 169 2.63 -0.05 -24.48
C HIS A 169 1.59 -0.28 -23.38
N VAL A 170 2.06 -0.61 -22.18
CA VAL A 170 1.18 -0.69 -21.01
C VAL A 170 0.75 0.72 -20.60
N HIS A 171 -0.55 0.90 -20.36
CA HIS A 171 -1.08 2.12 -19.74
C HIS A 171 -1.61 1.80 -18.36
N VAL A 172 -1.38 2.68 -17.39
CA VAL A 172 -1.88 2.51 -16.03
C VAL A 172 -2.86 3.62 -15.72
N LEU A 173 -4.12 3.28 -15.51
CA LEU A 173 -5.13 4.23 -15.08
C LEU A 173 -5.13 4.38 -13.57
N PHE A 174 -5.00 5.62 -13.09
CA PHE A 174 -5.02 5.94 -11.67
C PHE A 174 -5.74 7.26 -11.41
N MET A 175 -5.99 7.57 -10.14
CA MET A 175 -6.52 8.87 -9.74
C MET A 175 -5.79 9.36 -8.48
N HIS A 176 -5.46 10.65 -8.46
CA HIS A 176 -4.73 11.25 -7.34
C HIS A 176 -5.63 11.41 -6.10
N TRP A 177 -5.10 11.11 -4.91
CA TRP A 177 -5.80 11.37 -3.65
C TRP A 177 -5.68 12.83 -3.19
N HIS A 178 -6.65 13.66 -3.59
CA HIS A 178 -6.65 15.12 -3.41
C HIS A 178 -6.80 15.62 -1.95
N VAL A 179 -7.06 14.75 -0.96
CA VAL A 179 -7.56 15.19 0.37
C VAL A 179 -6.45 15.69 1.30
N SER A 180 -5.18 15.39 1.03
CA SER A 180 -4.09 15.89 1.88
C SER A 180 -2.86 16.24 1.04
N TYR A 181 -2.40 17.49 1.20
CA TYR A 181 -1.23 18.01 0.50
C TYR A 181 0.09 17.47 1.08
N ASN A 182 0.20 16.15 1.22
CA ASN A 182 1.30 15.45 1.86
C ASN A 182 2.05 14.60 0.82
N PRO A 183 3.31 14.94 0.52
CA PRO A 183 4.17 14.19 -0.41
C PRO A 183 4.17 12.68 -0.19
N GLY A 184 4.11 12.22 1.05
CA GLY A 184 4.10 10.79 1.36
C GLY A 184 2.97 10.00 0.73
N HIS A 185 1.77 10.58 0.69
CA HIS A 185 0.63 9.93 0.07
C HIS A 185 0.83 9.78 -1.44
N ILE A 186 1.48 10.74 -2.09
CA ILE A 186 1.76 10.63 -3.52
C ILE A 186 2.84 9.60 -3.78
N ILE A 187 3.97 9.67 -3.07
CA ILE A 187 5.10 8.76 -3.28
C ILE A 187 4.67 7.31 -3.08
N TRP A 188 3.91 7.04 -2.02
CA TRP A 188 3.72 5.68 -1.53
C TRP A 188 2.28 5.17 -1.62
N GLU A 189 1.26 6.01 -1.74
CA GLU A 189 -0.12 5.56 -1.97
C GLU A 189 -0.51 5.66 -3.44
N ASP A 190 -0.18 6.75 -4.11
CA ASP A 190 -0.57 6.93 -5.51
C ASP A 190 0.45 6.27 -6.44
N ILE A 191 1.68 6.79 -6.48
CA ILE A 191 2.71 6.36 -7.44
C ILE A 191 3.15 4.92 -7.16
N ALA A 192 3.51 4.57 -5.92
CA ALA A 192 3.93 3.20 -5.62
C ALA A 192 2.85 2.15 -5.92
N SER A 193 1.56 2.48 -5.72
CA SER A 193 0.47 1.57 -6.05
C SER A 193 0.40 1.27 -7.55
N THR A 194 0.68 2.24 -8.42
CA THR A 194 0.75 2.00 -9.87
C THR A 194 1.90 1.08 -10.24
N TYR A 195 3.08 1.26 -9.64
CA TYR A 195 4.22 0.37 -9.82
C TYR A 195 3.90 -1.06 -9.36
N PHE A 196 3.32 -1.23 -8.16
CA PHE A 196 2.96 -2.56 -7.66
C PHE A 196 1.86 -3.24 -8.45
N ALA A 197 0.90 -2.47 -8.99
CA ALA A 197 -0.15 -3.00 -9.84
C ALA A 197 0.45 -3.67 -11.07
N MET A 198 1.37 -2.99 -11.76
CA MET A 198 2.07 -3.55 -12.93
C MET A 198 2.86 -4.81 -12.56
N ILE A 199 3.64 -4.79 -11.48
CA ILE A 199 4.44 -5.97 -11.06
C ILE A 199 3.53 -7.15 -10.72
N ARG A 200 2.46 -6.96 -9.93
CA ARG A 200 1.58 -8.05 -9.49
C ARG A 200 0.79 -8.70 -10.62
N LEU A 201 0.46 -7.93 -11.65
CA LEU A 201 -0.25 -8.43 -12.82
C LEU A 201 0.70 -8.98 -13.89
N ASN A 202 2.03 -8.94 -13.64
CA ASN A 202 3.05 -9.29 -14.62
C ASN A 202 2.96 -8.44 -15.92
N GLU A 203 2.63 -7.16 -15.75
CA GLU A 203 2.48 -6.17 -16.82
C GLU A 203 3.49 -5.02 -16.65
N TYR A 204 4.66 -5.29 -16.06
CA TYR A 204 5.69 -4.27 -15.92
C TYR A 204 6.31 -3.94 -17.27
N ASP A 205 6.15 -2.69 -17.68
CA ASP A 205 6.75 -2.12 -18.89
C ASP A 205 7.44 -0.80 -18.53
N ARG A 206 8.72 -0.70 -18.85
CA ARG A 206 9.49 0.54 -18.63
C ARG A 206 8.96 1.70 -19.48
N ASN A 207 8.32 1.40 -20.61
CA ASN A 207 7.71 2.37 -21.49
C ASN A 207 6.28 2.74 -21.08
N ALA A 208 5.78 2.19 -19.97
CA ALA A 208 4.41 2.41 -19.55
C ALA A 208 4.05 3.89 -19.40
N VAL A 209 2.79 4.21 -19.65
CA VAL A 209 2.25 5.57 -19.49
C VAL A 209 1.22 5.57 -18.36
N LEU A 210 1.49 6.36 -17.32
CA LEU A 210 0.54 6.54 -16.21
C LEU A 210 -0.47 7.63 -16.58
N LEU A 211 -1.75 7.28 -16.59
CA LEU A 211 -2.86 8.14 -16.99
C LEU A 211 -3.73 8.49 -15.78
N GLU A 212 -3.73 9.77 -15.42
CA GLU A 212 -4.62 10.30 -14.39
C GLU A 212 -6.03 10.49 -14.96
N TYR A 213 -7.03 9.89 -14.32
CA TYR A 213 -8.39 9.77 -14.87
C TYR A 213 -9.26 11.04 -14.76
N ARG A 214 -8.98 11.97 -13.83
CA ARG A 214 -9.84 13.12 -13.56
C ARG A 214 -9.09 14.44 -13.48
N ASN A 215 -8.43 14.68 -12.36
CA ASN A 215 -7.88 15.98 -12.00
C ASN A 215 -6.37 15.88 -11.87
N PHE A 216 -5.71 15.86 -13.03
CA PHE A 216 -4.26 15.87 -13.06
C PHE A 216 -3.72 17.17 -12.42
N PRO A 217 -2.72 17.09 -11.53
CA PRO A 217 -2.14 18.28 -10.90
C PRO A 217 -1.64 19.28 -11.95
N LYS A 218 -1.83 20.58 -11.68
CA LYS A 218 -1.38 21.64 -12.59
C LYS A 218 0.14 21.68 -12.67
N ILE A 219 0.68 22.12 -13.81
CA ILE A 219 2.14 22.12 -14.13
C ILE A 219 3.02 22.93 -13.14
N GLY A 220 2.46 23.76 -12.25
CA GLY A 220 3.19 24.44 -11.17
C GLY A 220 3.02 23.83 -9.77
N ASP A 221 2.25 22.75 -9.63
CA ASP A 221 1.99 22.12 -8.34
C ASP A 221 3.20 21.29 -7.89
N GLN A 222 3.54 21.37 -6.59
CA GLN A 222 4.55 20.49 -5.96
C GLN A 222 4.28 19.00 -6.24
N PHE A 223 3.03 18.59 -6.46
CA PHE A 223 2.68 17.21 -6.79
C PHE A 223 3.00 16.83 -8.21
N TYR A 224 2.73 17.74 -9.15
CA TYR A 224 3.18 17.55 -10.52
C TYR A 224 4.68 17.32 -10.55
N GLN A 225 5.44 18.13 -9.82
CA GLN A 225 6.88 17.96 -9.66
C GLN A 225 7.25 16.61 -9.03
N MET A 226 6.49 16.13 -8.05
CA MET A 226 6.73 14.80 -7.45
C MET A 226 6.55 13.67 -8.47
N TYR A 227 5.49 13.70 -9.29
CA TYR A 227 5.32 12.71 -10.36
C TYR A 227 6.47 12.78 -11.37
N GLN A 228 6.88 13.98 -11.79
CA GLN A 228 8.00 14.16 -12.72
C GLN A 228 9.33 13.64 -12.17
N ASN A 229 9.55 13.69 -10.86
CA ASN A 229 10.77 13.17 -10.25
C ASN A 229 10.74 11.64 -10.11
N ILE A 230 9.59 11.04 -9.83
CA ILE A 230 9.51 9.64 -9.42
C ILE A 230 9.06 8.70 -10.53
N VAL A 231 8.06 9.08 -11.33
CA VAL A 231 7.50 8.21 -12.37
C VAL A 231 8.56 7.77 -13.39
N PRO A 232 9.46 8.66 -13.86
CA PRO A 232 10.54 8.25 -14.76
C PRO A 232 11.48 7.20 -14.17
N ALA A 233 11.44 6.92 -12.87
CA ALA A 233 12.20 5.85 -12.27
C ALA A 233 11.67 4.44 -12.62
N PHE A 234 10.47 4.31 -13.18
CA PHE A 234 9.89 3.00 -13.55
C PHE A 234 8.93 3.01 -14.75
N ALA A 235 8.56 4.17 -15.28
CA ALA A 235 7.68 4.31 -16.44
C ALA A 235 8.19 5.43 -17.38
N SER A 236 7.65 5.55 -18.59
CA SER A 236 8.12 6.56 -19.55
C SER A 236 7.62 7.95 -19.23
N LYS A 237 6.35 8.07 -18.80
CA LYS A 237 5.74 9.35 -18.46
C LYS A 237 4.46 9.19 -17.63
N VAL A 238 4.03 10.33 -17.10
CA VAL A 238 2.70 10.55 -16.53
C VAL A 238 1.96 11.62 -17.33
N ASP A 239 0.66 11.47 -17.52
CA ASP A 239 -0.19 12.46 -18.19
C ASP A 239 -1.63 12.37 -17.67
N SER A 240 -2.48 13.34 -18.00
CA SER A 240 -3.92 13.17 -17.85
C SER A 240 -4.48 12.34 -19.01
N LEU A 241 -5.46 11.49 -18.74
CA LEU A 241 -6.15 10.70 -19.77
C LEU A 241 -6.67 11.60 -20.91
N PHE A 242 -7.28 12.73 -20.55
CA PHE A 242 -7.87 13.65 -21.53
C PHE A 242 -6.82 14.29 -22.43
N HIS A 243 -5.75 14.85 -21.86
CA HIS A 243 -4.68 15.45 -22.65
C HIS A 243 -4.00 14.42 -23.55
N TYR A 244 -3.64 13.26 -22.99
CA TYR A 244 -2.96 12.20 -23.73
C TYR A 244 -3.80 11.69 -24.90
N THR A 245 -5.07 11.37 -24.67
CA THR A 245 -5.95 10.82 -25.74
C THR A 245 -6.33 11.85 -26.79
N ASN A 246 -6.37 13.15 -26.45
CA ASN A 246 -6.63 14.22 -27.43
C ASN A 246 -5.44 14.50 -28.35
N SER A 247 -4.24 13.99 -28.05
CA SER A 247 -3.10 14.08 -28.97
C SER A 247 -3.27 13.20 -30.23
N PHE A 248 -4.23 12.29 -30.23
CA PHE A 248 -4.54 11.41 -31.35
C PHE A 248 -5.76 11.92 -32.14
N SER A 249 -5.75 11.77 -33.46
CA SER A 249 -6.83 12.25 -34.33
C SER A 249 -8.11 11.42 -34.21
N SER A 250 -8.01 10.10 -34.06
CA SER A 250 -9.19 9.22 -33.99
C SER A 250 -10.07 9.52 -32.77
N PRO A 251 -11.41 9.51 -32.89
CA PRO A 251 -12.33 9.61 -31.74
C PRO A 251 -12.22 8.45 -30.74
N LEU A 252 -11.64 7.33 -31.16
CA LEU A 252 -11.42 6.13 -30.36
C LEU A 252 -9.92 5.88 -30.19
N VAL A 253 -9.50 5.68 -28.94
CA VAL A 253 -8.13 5.30 -28.60
C VAL A 253 -8.17 3.96 -27.89
N CYS A 254 -7.64 2.92 -28.50
CA CYS A 254 -7.64 1.56 -27.99
C CYS A 254 -6.32 1.22 -27.32
N PHE A 255 -6.41 0.65 -26.13
CA PHE A 255 -5.30 0.21 -25.30
C PHE A 255 -5.18 -1.29 -25.44
N GLN A 256 -4.06 -1.77 -25.97
CA GLN A 256 -3.77 -3.20 -25.99
C GLN A 256 -3.67 -3.73 -24.56
N THR A 257 -3.06 -2.96 -23.66
CA THR A 257 -2.98 -3.27 -22.23
C THR A 257 -3.27 -2.04 -21.37
N LEU A 258 -4.33 -2.12 -20.56
CA LEU A 258 -4.67 -1.12 -19.55
C LEU A 258 -4.70 -1.76 -18.16
N VAL A 259 -3.80 -1.37 -17.28
CA VAL A 259 -3.85 -1.71 -15.86
C VAL A 259 -4.71 -0.68 -15.14
N ALA A 260 -5.69 -1.13 -14.37
CA ALA A 260 -6.53 -0.26 -13.56
C ALA A 260 -6.86 -0.89 -12.20
N GLY A 261 -6.97 -0.02 -11.20
CA GLY A 261 -7.20 -0.42 -9.81
C GLY A 261 -5.98 -0.16 -8.94
N GLY A 262 -6.25 0.21 -7.69
CA GLY A 262 -5.24 0.51 -6.70
C GLY A 262 -4.78 -0.76 -6.01
N ALA A 263 -3.48 -1.02 -6.01
CA ALA A 263 -2.85 -2.10 -5.28
C ALA A 263 -2.85 -1.90 -3.74
N LYS A 264 -4.00 -1.50 -3.14
CA LYS A 264 -4.26 -1.12 -1.73
C LYS A 264 -3.28 -0.08 -1.13
N SER A 265 -3.84 0.93 -0.45
CA SER A 265 -3.10 1.83 0.46
C SER A 265 -2.23 1.03 1.45
N MET A 266 -0.91 1.25 1.39
CA MET A 266 0.04 0.70 2.35
C MET A 266 -0.04 1.36 3.74
N PHE A 267 -0.89 2.38 3.91
CA PHE A 267 -1.00 3.19 5.14
C PHE A 267 -2.39 3.11 5.79
N SER A 268 -3.21 2.15 5.38
CA SER A 268 -4.46 1.86 6.05
C SER A 268 -4.19 0.87 7.18
N ILE A 269 -3.95 1.42 8.38
CA ILE A 269 -3.88 0.67 9.65
C ILE A 269 -5.19 -0.14 9.80
N GLY A 270 -5.12 -1.33 10.39
CA GLY A 270 -6.22 -2.31 10.45
C GLY A 270 -6.31 -3.26 9.24
N ASN A 271 -5.51 -3.01 8.19
CA ASN A 271 -5.35 -3.88 7.02
C ASN A 271 -3.91 -4.41 6.87
N GLU A 272 -3.12 -4.40 7.95
CA GLU A 272 -1.69 -4.80 7.97
C GLU A 272 -1.44 -6.22 7.47
N ARG A 273 -2.42 -7.12 7.63
CA ARG A 273 -2.37 -8.47 7.05
C ARG A 273 -2.21 -8.46 5.52
N TYR A 274 -2.70 -7.42 4.86
CA TYR A 274 -2.64 -7.29 3.41
C TYR A 274 -1.35 -6.64 2.91
N THR A 275 -0.43 -6.25 3.80
CA THR A 275 0.84 -5.58 3.45
C THR A 275 2.08 -6.40 3.81
N HIS A 276 1.95 -7.43 4.66
CA HIS A 276 3.01 -8.42 4.85
C HIS A 276 3.43 -9.07 3.51
N GLY A 277 4.72 -9.28 3.32
CA GLY A 277 5.29 -9.87 2.10
C GLY A 277 5.54 -8.87 0.97
N LYS A 278 5.21 -7.57 1.16
CA LYS A 278 5.48 -6.51 0.17
C LYS A 278 6.85 -5.86 0.33
N GLU A 279 7.65 -6.26 1.31
CA GLU A 279 8.96 -5.67 1.64
C GLU A 279 9.89 -5.68 0.41
N ARG A 280 9.83 -6.76 -0.38
CA ARG A 280 10.61 -6.84 -1.63
C ARG A 280 10.15 -5.81 -2.67
N LEU A 281 8.85 -5.68 -2.90
CA LEU A 281 8.29 -4.69 -3.84
C LEU A 281 8.66 -3.26 -3.42
N LEU A 282 8.58 -2.96 -2.13
CA LEU A 282 9.00 -1.68 -1.56
C LEU A 282 10.48 -1.41 -1.77
N TYR A 283 11.32 -2.43 -1.57
CA TYR A 283 12.76 -2.33 -1.79
C TYR A 283 13.11 -2.08 -3.27
N ASP A 284 12.46 -2.80 -4.19
CA ASP A 284 12.70 -2.65 -5.63
C ASP A 284 12.23 -1.27 -6.13
N TYR A 285 11.04 -0.81 -5.70
CA TYR A 285 10.54 0.54 -6.00
C TYR A 285 11.49 1.63 -5.51
N ARG A 286 11.91 1.55 -4.24
CA ARG A 286 12.88 2.46 -3.63
C ARG A 286 14.19 2.47 -4.43
N THR A 287 14.68 1.29 -4.83
CA THR A 287 15.94 1.13 -5.55
C THR A 287 15.87 1.78 -6.93
N ALA A 288 14.79 1.57 -7.67
CA ALA A 288 14.57 2.18 -8.96
C ALA A 288 14.63 3.71 -8.89
N ILE A 289 14.00 4.31 -7.86
CA ILE A 289 14.03 5.76 -7.62
C ILE A 289 15.44 6.25 -7.33
N LEU A 290 16.15 5.60 -6.40
CA LEU A 290 17.52 6.00 -6.06
C LEU A 290 18.46 5.94 -7.27
N GLN A 291 18.40 4.86 -8.04
CA GLN A 291 19.22 4.68 -9.24
C GLN A 291 18.88 5.73 -10.30
N TYR A 292 17.60 6.04 -10.52
CA TYR A 292 17.19 7.10 -11.44
C TYR A 292 17.76 8.47 -11.06
N HIS A 293 17.85 8.75 -9.75
CA HIS A 293 18.49 9.97 -9.23
C HIS A 293 20.01 9.85 -9.06
N GLY A 294 20.67 8.87 -9.70
CA GLY A 294 22.13 8.77 -9.71
C GLY A 294 22.77 8.29 -8.40
N VAL A 295 21.98 7.72 -7.49
CA VAL A 295 22.49 7.14 -6.25
C VAL A 295 22.95 5.70 -6.51
N ASN A 296 24.24 5.43 -6.28
CA ASN A 296 24.78 4.08 -6.29
C ASN A 296 24.41 3.36 -4.99
N ILE A 297 23.46 2.43 -5.06
CA ILE A 297 22.97 1.70 -3.88
C ILE A 297 23.98 0.73 -3.24
N SER A 298 25.15 0.55 -3.85
CA SER A 298 26.24 -0.24 -3.29
C SER A 298 27.23 0.62 -2.50
N ASP A 299 27.20 1.96 -2.68
CA ASP A 299 28.09 2.91 -2.03
C ASP A 299 27.54 3.30 -0.64
N LEU A 300 27.60 2.37 0.30
CA LEU A 300 27.14 2.59 1.67
C LEU A 300 28.07 3.57 2.40
N PRO A 301 27.55 4.47 3.26
CA PRO A 301 28.39 5.38 4.03
C PRO A 301 29.43 4.65 4.87
N SER A 302 30.69 5.04 4.72
CA SER A 302 31.83 4.48 5.48
C SER A 302 32.13 5.22 6.78
N ARG A 303 31.47 6.37 7.02
CA ARG A 303 31.63 7.20 8.21
C ARG A 303 30.27 7.68 8.71
N HIS A 304 30.17 7.89 10.01
CA HIS A 304 28.96 8.43 10.61
C HIS A 304 28.66 9.86 10.16
N ARG A 305 27.39 10.08 9.84
CA ARG A 305 26.80 11.39 9.56
C ARG A 305 25.43 11.47 10.24
N ILE A 306 25.27 12.47 11.10
CA ILE A 306 23.98 12.79 11.72
C ILE A 306 23.33 13.90 10.90
N VAL A 307 22.08 13.66 10.49
CA VAL A 307 21.24 14.70 9.89
C VAL A 307 20.10 15.03 10.84
N LEU A 308 20.00 16.31 11.20
CA LEU A 308 18.93 16.87 12.01
C LEU A 308 17.97 17.63 11.10
N VAL A 309 16.70 17.20 11.06
CA VAL A 309 15.71 17.83 10.19
C VAL A 309 15.23 19.16 10.77
N ASN A 310 15.33 20.21 9.96
CA ASN A 310 14.75 21.52 10.24
C ASN A 310 13.40 21.68 9.53
N LYS A 311 12.35 21.97 10.30
CA LYS A 311 11.01 22.34 9.79
C LYS A 311 10.60 23.76 10.16
N THR A 312 11.44 24.53 10.85
CA THR A 312 11.07 25.86 11.40
C THR A 312 10.84 26.91 10.31
N GLU A 313 11.41 26.72 9.13
CA GLU A 313 11.27 27.63 7.99
C GLU A 313 10.13 27.25 7.04
N ALA A 314 9.43 26.14 7.28
CA ALA A 314 8.34 25.71 6.43
C ALA A 314 7.16 26.69 6.53
N LYS A 315 6.70 27.24 5.39
CA LYS A 315 5.53 28.13 5.34
C LYS A 315 4.21 27.36 5.52
N ARG A 316 3.97 26.78 6.70
CA ARG A 316 2.74 26.04 7.03
C ARG A 316 2.19 26.49 8.38
N ARG A 317 0.86 26.44 8.51
CA ARG A 317 0.18 26.70 9.80
C ARG A 317 0.64 25.75 10.92
N SER A 318 1.17 24.59 10.56
CA SER A 318 1.68 23.57 11.47
C SER A 318 3.08 23.20 11.02
N LEU A 319 4.06 23.39 11.90
CA LEU A 319 5.47 23.16 11.62
C LEU A 319 5.87 21.75 12.06
N ARG A 320 5.31 21.26 13.19
CA ARG A 320 5.74 20.01 13.84
C ARG A 320 7.26 19.91 13.87
N ALA A 321 7.90 20.96 14.40
CA ALA A 321 9.34 21.14 14.35
C ALA A 321 10.01 20.70 15.67
N ILE A 322 11.31 20.96 15.76
CA ILE A 322 12.07 20.90 17.01
C ILE A 322 12.08 22.32 17.55
N SER A 323 11.43 22.56 18.69
CA SER A 323 11.29 23.91 19.24
C SER A 323 12.61 24.48 19.73
N ASN A 324 13.50 23.63 20.26
CA ASN A 324 14.81 23.99 20.78
C ASN A 324 15.94 23.50 19.84
N LEU A 325 15.76 23.72 18.53
CA LEU A 325 16.65 23.21 17.48
C LEU A 325 18.10 23.68 17.65
N VAL A 326 18.32 24.93 18.08
CA VAL A 326 19.66 25.52 18.23
C VAL A 326 20.40 24.83 19.37
N GLU A 327 19.73 24.62 20.51
CA GLU A 327 20.26 23.92 21.66
C GLU A 327 20.60 22.47 21.32
N VAL A 328 19.71 21.78 20.59
CA VAL A 328 19.93 20.40 20.14
C VAL A 328 21.14 20.30 19.23
N LYS A 329 21.23 21.20 18.23
CA LYS A 329 22.37 21.25 17.31
C LYS A 329 23.68 21.43 18.07
N ASN A 330 23.74 22.40 18.99
CA ASN A 330 24.95 22.69 19.75
C ASN A 330 25.32 21.52 20.66
N PHE A 331 24.34 20.90 21.31
CA PHE A 331 24.54 19.71 22.13
C PHE A 331 25.16 18.55 21.33
N ILE A 332 24.62 18.22 20.15
CA ILE A 332 25.14 17.14 19.31
C ILE A 332 26.58 17.45 18.85
N LYS A 333 26.86 18.69 18.41
CA LYS A 333 28.21 19.08 17.98
C LYS A 333 29.25 18.95 19.10
N LEU A 334 28.88 19.32 20.32
CA LEU A 334 29.78 19.23 21.47
C LEU A 334 29.97 17.79 21.96
N THR A 335 28.91 16.97 21.88
CA THR A 335 28.93 15.59 22.37
C THR A 335 29.62 14.63 21.39
N TYR A 336 29.49 14.88 20.08
CA TYR A 336 30.03 14.02 19.01
C TYR A 336 30.87 14.83 18.01
N PRO A 337 31.97 15.48 18.43
CA PRO A 337 32.73 16.41 17.59
C PRO A 337 33.37 15.78 16.35
N GLN A 338 33.59 14.46 16.38
CA GLN A 338 34.15 13.68 15.27
C GLN A 338 33.12 13.29 14.20
N ILE A 339 31.82 13.42 14.50
CA ILE A 339 30.73 13.03 13.61
C ILE A 339 30.25 14.25 12.84
N GLN A 340 30.14 14.14 11.52
CA GLN A 340 29.55 15.20 10.71
C GLN A 340 28.09 15.41 11.11
N LEU A 341 27.74 16.64 11.51
CA LEU A 341 26.36 17.05 11.78
C LEU A 341 25.87 18.08 10.75
N ASP A 342 24.81 17.73 10.05
CA ASP A 342 24.09 18.64 9.17
C ASP A 342 22.68 18.94 9.69
N VAL A 343 22.25 20.18 9.51
CA VAL A 343 20.87 20.60 9.81
C VAL A 343 20.20 20.93 8.49
N ILE A 344 19.25 20.11 8.06
CA ILE A 344 18.69 20.15 6.71
C ILE A 344 17.22 20.54 6.74
N ASP A 345 16.88 21.58 5.99
CA ASP A 345 15.51 21.85 5.55
C ASP A 345 15.35 21.28 4.14
N TRP A 346 14.64 20.14 4.04
CA TRP A 346 14.45 19.42 2.79
C TRP A 346 13.66 20.22 1.74
N THR A 347 12.90 21.24 2.15
CA THR A 347 12.15 22.08 1.20
C THR A 347 13.06 22.95 0.33
N LYS A 348 14.32 23.11 0.73
CA LYS A 348 15.35 23.85 -0.03
C LYS A 348 16.11 22.99 -1.03
N TYR A 349 15.85 21.69 -1.07
CA TYR A 349 16.56 20.72 -1.89
C TYR A 349 15.65 20.24 -3.02
N THR A 350 16.19 20.14 -4.23
CA THR A 350 15.56 19.38 -5.31
C THR A 350 15.46 17.91 -4.92
N PHE A 351 14.51 17.16 -5.49
CA PHE A 351 14.31 15.76 -5.13
C PHE A 351 15.58 14.91 -5.33
N THR A 352 16.33 15.11 -6.42
CA THR A 352 17.63 14.47 -6.64
C THR A 352 18.61 14.77 -5.52
N GLN A 353 18.75 16.04 -5.10
CA GLN A 353 19.62 16.40 -3.99
C GLN A 353 19.15 15.76 -2.68
N GLN A 354 17.84 15.68 -2.43
CA GLN A 354 17.29 14.99 -1.26
C GLN A 354 17.73 13.52 -1.24
N MET A 355 17.65 12.81 -2.37
CA MET A 355 18.06 11.41 -2.47
C MET A 355 19.55 11.22 -2.17
N HIS A 356 20.43 12.06 -2.73
CA HIS A 356 21.86 12.00 -2.45
C HIS A 356 22.20 12.29 -0.99
N GLU A 357 21.57 13.30 -0.38
CA GLU A 357 21.86 13.68 0.99
C GLU A 357 21.31 12.65 1.99
N LEU A 358 20.11 12.11 1.74
CA LEU A 358 19.58 10.98 2.51
C LEU A 358 20.48 9.75 2.41
N TYR A 359 20.96 9.42 1.21
CA TYR A 359 21.76 8.21 1.03
C TYR A 359 23.15 8.29 1.69
N LYS A 360 23.64 9.49 2.00
CA LYS A 360 24.87 9.71 2.79
C LYS A 360 24.64 9.72 4.31
N THR A 361 23.39 9.70 4.75
CA THR A 361 23.02 9.84 6.17
C THR A 361 23.11 8.50 6.88
N THR A 362 23.73 8.45 8.07
CA THR A 362 23.75 7.22 8.90
C THR A 362 22.77 7.28 10.05
N ILE A 363 22.53 8.47 10.60
CA ILE A 363 21.54 8.71 11.67
C ILE A 363 20.67 9.91 11.26
N LEU A 364 19.38 9.67 11.04
CA LEU A 364 18.41 10.72 10.72
C LEU A 364 17.53 11.03 11.93
N ILE A 365 17.62 12.25 12.46
CA ILE A 365 16.80 12.75 13.57
C ILE A 365 15.71 13.65 13.00
N THR A 366 14.45 13.26 13.12
CA THR A 366 13.33 13.96 12.47
C THR A 366 12.07 14.02 13.31
N PRO A 367 11.36 15.16 13.34
CA PRO A 367 9.97 15.18 13.76
C PRO A 367 9.09 14.35 12.81
N CYS A 368 8.00 13.77 13.33
CA CYS A 368 7.06 12.97 12.55
C CYS A 368 6.24 13.75 11.50
N GLY A 369 5.49 13.02 10.67
CA GLY A 369 4.69 13.52 9.55
C GLY A 369 5.54 13.80 8.30
N GLY A 370 4.92 14.35 7.24
CA GLY A 370 5.38 14.36 5.83
C GLY A 370 6.87 14.21 5.44
N ILE A 371 7.84 14.71 6.21
CA ILE A 371 9.27 14.45 5.98
C ILE A 371 9.65 13.00 6.33
N SER A 372 8.94 12.34 7.24
CA SER A 372 9.10 10.90 7.54
C SER A 372 8.97 10.01 6.29
N THR A 373 8.34 10.52 5.24
CA THR A 373 8.05 9.78 4.01
C THR A 373 9.29 9.60 3.13
N ILE A 374 10.38 10.31 3.42
CA ILE A 374 11.66 10.11 2.75
C ILE A 374 12.59 9.15 3.53
N ILE A 375 12.25 8.81 4.78
CA ILE A 375 13.00 7.85 5.62
C ILE A 375 13.31 6.55 4.85
N PRO A 376 12.36 5.94 4.10
CA PRO A 376 12.65 4.72 3.36
C PRO A 376 13.86 4.80 2.44
N PHE A 377 14.24 5.98 1.94
CA PHE A 377 15.38 6.17 1.04
C PHE A 377 16.74 6.16 1.75
N LEU A 378 16.79 6.16 3.09
CA LEU A 378 18.04 5.97 3.84
C LEU A 378 18.72 4.64 3.46
N PRO A 379 20.06 4.56 3.47
CA PRO A 379 20.79 3.36 3.09
C PRO A 379 20.56 2.21 4.09
N LYS A 380 20.98 1.00 3.71
CA LYS A 380 20.84 -0.17 4.59
C LYS A 380 21.74 0.00 5.82
N GLY A 381 21.21 -0.36 7.00
CA GLY A 381 21.98 -0.37 8.25
C GLY A 381 21.98 0.95 9.02
N THR A 382 21.21 1.94 8.56
CA THR A 382 21.08 3.24 9.23
C THR A 382 20.04 3.23 10.33
N HIS A 383 20.12 4.25 11.17
CA HIS A 383 19.14 4.53 12.19
C HIS A 383 18.34 5.79 11.87
N THR A 384 17.08 5.79 12.26
CA THR A 384 16.28 7.01 12.36
C THR A 384 15.77 7.18 13.78
N ILE A 385 15.82 8.41 14.28
CA ILE A 385 15.21 8.82 15.54
C ILE A 385 14.00 9.68 15.17
N VAL A 386 12.81 9.09 15.25
CA VAL A 386 11.55 9.74 14.90
C VAL A 386 10.87 10.24 16.17
N MET A 387 10.48 11.52 16.18
CA MET A 387 9.80 12.10 17.34
C MET A 387 8.32 11.80 17.29
N ASP A 388 7.82 11.18 18.35
CA ASP A 388 6.40 10.93 18.55
C ASP A 388 5.64 12.24 18.85
N PHE A 389 4.33 12.12 19.02
CA PHE A 389 3.48 13.19 19.56
C PHE A 389 2.87 12.74 20.90
N TYR A 390 2.58 13.70 21.78
CA TYR A 390 1.87 13.41 23.04
C TYR A 390 0.37 13.23 22.78
N VAL A 391 -0.25 12.19 23.31
CA VAL A 391 -1.69 11.94 23.11
C VAL A 391 -2.48 12.73 24.16
N ASN A 392 -2.98 13.91 23.80
CA ASN A 392 -3.71 14.80 24.72
C ASN A 392 -5.26 14.69 24.62
N LYS A 393 -5.73 13.88 23.69
CA LYS A 393 -7.13 13.51 23.49
C LYS A 393 -7.14 12.10 22.94
N GLU A 394 -8.19 11.33 23.20
CA GLU A 394 -8.34 10.03 22.57
C GLU A 394 -8.27 10.21 21.04
N ALA A 395 -7.22 9.66 20.46
CA ALA A 395 -6.96 9.74 19.04
C ALA A 395 -7.16 8.34 18.47
N TYR A 396 -8.23 8.17 17.70
CA TYR A 396 -8.38 6.96 16.89
C TYR A 396 -7.46 7.08 15.67
N LEU A 397 -6.28 6.49 15.75
CA LEU A 397 -5.37 6.40 14.61
C LEU A 397 -5.64 5.09 13.87
N LYS A 398 -6.70 5.10 13.05
CA LYS A 398 -7.00 4.08 12.03
C LYS A 398 -6.86 2.61 12.50
N GLY A 399 -7.12 2.28 13.77
CA GLY A 399 -7.01 0.90 14.27
C GLY A 399 -6.11 0.75 15.48
N GLU A 400 -5.20 1.70 15.72
CA GLU A 400 -4.49 1.84 16.99
C GLU A 400 -5.26 2.81 17.89
N ARG A 401 -5.62 2.33 19.09
CA ARG A 401 -6.20 3.17 20.15
C ARG A 401 -5.07 3.64 21.05
N TYR A 402 -4.68 4.89 20.90
CA TYR A 402 -3.79 5.55 21.86
C TYR A 402 -4.61 6.07 23.04
N GLN A 403 -4.12 5.84 24.25
CA GLN A 403 -4.67 6.39 25.48
C GLN A 403 -4.12 7.79 25.74
N ILE A 404 -4.93 8.63 26.40
CA ILE A 404 -4.48 9.95 26.84
C ILE A 404 -3.29 9.78 27.79
N GLY A 405 -2.22 10.53 27.54
CA GLY A 405 -0.96 10.45 28.29
C GLY A 405 0.12 9.61 27.63
N GLU A 406 -0.19 8.89 26.55
CA GLU A 406 0.78 8.09 25.81
C GLU A 406 1.61 8.91 24.82
N SER A 407 2.72 8.31 24.37
CA SER A 407 3.52 8.77 23.23
C SER A 407 3.04 8.01 21.98
N GLY A 408 2.53 8.74 20.99
CA GLY A 408 1.98 8.17 19.77
C GLY A 408 2.91 8.32 18.57
N SER A 409 3.08 7.24 17.80
CA SER A 409 3.93 7.25 16.60
C SER A 409 3.09 7.47 15.34
N MET A 410 3.23 8.63 14.70
CA MET A 410 2.44 8.93 13.49
C MET A 410 2.81 8.03 12.30
N ASP A 411 4.09 7.70 12.17
CA ASP A 411 4.65 7.03 10.99
C ASP A 411 5.06 5.58 11.27
N GLY A 412 4.93 5.10 12.52
CA GLY A 412 5.42 3.79 12.95
C GLY A 412 4.92 2.63 12.10
N ALA A 413 3.59 2.54 11.90
CA ALA A 413 2.97 1.51 11.09
C ALA A 413 3.51 1.47 9.64
N PHE A 414 3.86 2.62 9.06
CA PHE A 414 4.46 2.69 7.72
C PHE A 414 5.94 2.28 7.72
N LEU A 415 6.71 2.77 8.69
CA LEU A 415 8.15 2.51 8.75
C LEU A 415 8.45 1.03 9.04
N ASN A 416 7.51 0.29 9.64
CA ASN A 416 7.64 -1.14 9.88
C ASN A 416 7.88 -1.97 8.62
N TYR A 417 7.47 -1.50 7.44
CA TYR A 417 7.69 -2.21 6.17
C TYR A 417 9.10 -2.05 5.56
N PHE A 418 9.98 -1.29 6.21
CA PHE A 418 11.33 -1.00 5.72
C PHE A 418 12.41 -1.57 6.66
N PRO A 419 12.60 -2.90 6.70
CA PRO A 419 13.47 -3.55 7.69
C PRO A 419 14.96 -3.19 7.55
N HIS A 420 15.37 -2.59 6.43
CA HIS A 420 16.75 -2.16 6.22
C HIS A 420 17.15 -0.93 7.07
N ILE A 421 16.18 -0.27 7.71
CA ILE A 421 16.38 0.88 8.61
C ILE A 421 16.00 0.47 10.03
N ARG A 422 16.85 0.79 10.98
CA ARG A 422 16.54 0.68 12.42
C ARG A 422 15.81 1.94 12.87
N LYS A 423 14.73 1.78 13.62
CA LYS A 423 13.89 2.90 14.07
C LYS A 423 13.96 3.00 15.58
N LEU A 424 14.29 4.20 16.03
CA LEU A 424 14.24 4.62 17.41
C LEU A 424 13.16 5.70 17.51
N TYR A 425 12.39 5.67 18.59
CA TYR A 425 11.31 6.63 18.80
C TYR A 425 11.64 7.52 19.99
N TYR A 426 11.71 8.83 19.73
CA TYR A 426 11.84 9.81 20.80
C TYR A 426 10.46 10.03 21.43
N GLN A 427 10.29 9.47 22.64
CA GLN A 427 9.02 9.50 23.35
C GLN A 427 8.71 10.86 23.96
N VAL A 428 7.52 11.38 23.67
CA VAL A 428 6.97 12.60 24.27
C VAL A 428 6.16 12.21 25.49
N ARG A 429 6.71 12.46 26.69
CA ARG A 429 6.21 11.88 27.95
C ARG A 429 5.19 12.77 28.68
N SER A 430 5.17 14.06 28.37
CA SER A 430 4.30 15.00 29.07
C SER A 430 4.11 16.30 28.28
N ALA A 431 3.23 17.18 28.78
CA ALA A 431 3.04 18.53 28.28
C ALA A 431 4.31 19.42 28.35
N LYS A 432 5.35 19.01 29.08
CA LYS A 432 6.64 19.73 29.11
C LYS A 432 7.52 19.46 27.88
N ASP A 433 7.20 18.42 27.11
CA ASP A 433 7.99 17.96 25.97
C ASP A 433 7.50 18.55 24.63
N TYR A 434 6.50 19.43 24.63
CA TYR A 434 6.02 20.07 23.41
C TYR A 434 5.53 21.49 23.66
N VAL A 435 5.43 22.25 22.57
CA VAL A 435 4.82 23.59 22.52
C VAL A 435 3.92 23.66 21.31
N PHE A 436 2.77 24.32 21.46
CA PHE A 436 1.86 24.55 20.35
C PHE A 436 2.41 25.62 19.39
N ASP A 437 2.34 25.34 18.09
CA ASP A 437 2.93 26.16 17.04
C ASP A 437 2.21 27.52 16.86
N PHE A 438 0.96 27.63 17.33
CA PHE A 438 0.15 28.85 17.21
C PHE A 438 -0.93 28.96 18.30
N PRO A 439 -1.41 30.17 18.62
CA PRO A 439 -2.48 30.38 19.60
C PRO A 439 -3.77 29.63 19.22
N GLY A 440 -4.40 28.99 20.21
CA GLY A 440 -5.65 28.23 20.02
C GLY A 440 -5.48 26.82 19.46
N ALA A 441 -4.25 26.40 19.13
CA ALA A 441 -3.96 25.02 18.81
C ALA A 441 -4.24 24.10 20.02
N SER A 442 -4.82 22.95 19.74
CA SER A 442 -5.15 21.93 20.76
C SER A 442 -4.77 20.51 20.32
N ASN A 443 -4.29 20.33 19.10
CA ASN A 443 -3.98 19.02 18.55
C ASN A 443 -2.47 18.81 18.52
N THR A 444 -1.93 18.18 19.55
CA THR A 444 -0.50 17.87 19.68
C THR A 444 0.06 17.05 18.51
N ARG A 445 -0.77 16.23 17.86
CA ARG A 445 -0.37 15.45 16.69
C ARG A 445 -0.03 16.33 15.48
N HIS A 446 -0.79 17.40 15.28
CA HIS A 446 -0.67 18.21 14.08
C HIS A 446 -0.02 19.55 14.36
N ASP A 447 -0.25 20.15 15.51
CA ASP A 447 -0.07 21.59 15.73
C ASP A 447 0.97 21.88 16.84
N ALA A 448 1.82 20.90 17.19
CA ALA A 448 2.84 21.08 18.21
C ALA A 448 4.23 20.69 17.70
N SER A 449 5.21 21.49 18.12
CA SER A 449 6.64 21.22 18.01
C SER A 449 7.18 20.57 19.28
N ILE A 450 8.19 19.73 19.15
CA ILE A 450 8.75 18.95 20.26
C ILE A 450 9.91 19.71 20.90
N ILE A 451 9.93 19.72 22.23
CA ILE A 451 11.06 20.18 23.05
C ILE A 451 11.89 18.96 23.40
N ILE A 452 13.11 18.91 22.87
CA ILE A 452 14.00 17.77 23.06
C ILE A 452 14.77 17.92 24.37
N ASN A 453 14.74 16.85 25.16
CA ASN A 453 15.60 16.63 26.31
C ASN A 453 16.91 15.98 25.82
N MET A 454 18.02 16.65 26.10
CA MET A 454 19.34 16.26 25.58
C MET A 454 19.81 14.90 26.09
N THR A 455 19.53 14.56 27.35
CA THR A 455 19.89 13.26 27.93
C THR A 455 19.20 12.11 27.19
N ARG A 456 17.88 12.20 27.01
CA ARG A 456 17.12 11.19 26.24
C ARG A 456 17.59 11.10 24.79
N LEU A 457 17.85 12.25 24.15
CA LEU A 457 18.37 12.24 22.79
C LEU A 457 19.74 11.58 22.71
N LYS A 458 20.62 11.86 23.68
CA LYS A 458 21.97 11.26 23.75
C LYS A 458 21.87 9.74 23.79
N GLU A 459 21.05 9.19 24.68
CA GLU A 459 20.85 7.73 24.81
C GLU A 459 20.45 7.10 23.47
N LEU A 460 19.54 7.73 22.72
CA LEU A 460 19.11 7.23 21.40
C LEU A 460 20.21 7.33 20.34
N ILE A 461 21.04 8.38 20.38
CA ILE A 461 22.19 8.51 19.48
C ILE A 461 23.26 7.48 19.83
N ASP A 462 23.55 7.28 21.12
CA ASP A 462 24.51 6.26 21.59
C ASP A 462 24.08 4.86 21.11
N VAL A 463 22.82 4.48 21.31
CA VAL A 463 22.27 3.21 20.80
C VAL A 463 22.43 3.11 19.28
N ALA A 464 22.16 4.19 18.55
CA ALA A 464 22.31 4.19 17.10
C ALA A 464 23.77 4.01 16.65
N LEU A 465 24.73 4.57 17.38
CA LEU A 465 26.16 4.41 17.10
C LEU A 465 26.64 3.00 17.46
N ASP A 466 26.29 2.50 18.65
CA ASP A 466 26.73 1.18 19.15
C ASP A 466 26.22 0.02 18.29
N GLU A 467 25.02 0.15 17.74
CA GLU A 467 24.41 -0.87 16.89
C GLU A 467 24.82 -0.79 15.40
N SER A 468 25.53 0.27 15.02
CA SER A 468 25.94 0.47 13.64
C SER A 468 27.16 -0.37 13.31
N ASN A 469 27.12 -1.06 12.17
CA ASN A 469 28.29 -1.79 11.65
C ASN A 469 29.29 -0.86 10.94
N ILE A 470 29.11 0.46 11.04
CA ILE A 470 29.99 1.47 10.45
C ILE A 470 31.12 1.71 11.44
N SER A 471 32.37 1.63 10.98
CA SER A 471 33.52 1.84 11.87
C SER A 471 33.44 3.24 12.49
N PRO A 472 33.56 3.37 13.83
CA PRO A 472 33.39 4.65 14.49
C PRO A 472 34.46 5.66 14.07
N ILE A 473 35.67 5.23 13.69
CA ILE A 473 36.81 6.12 13.39
C ILE A 473 37.80 5.40 12.45
N ASN A 474 38.22 6.10 11.38
CA ASN A 474 39.56 6.03 10.77
C ASN A 474 40.02 7.46 10.55
#